data_AF-A0A673LKD6-F1
#
_entry.id   AF-A0A673LKD6-F1
#
_cell.length_a   1.000
_cell.length_b   1.000
_cell.length_c   1.000
_cell.angle_alpha   90.00
_cell.angle_beta   90.00
_cell.angle_gamma   90.00
#
_symmetry.space_group_name_H-M   'P 1'
#
loop_
_entity.id
_entity.type
_entity.pdbx_description
1 polymer ?
#
loop_
_entity_poly.entity_id
_entity_poly.type
_entity_poly.pdbx_seq_one_letter_code
_entity_poly.pdbx_strand_id
1 'polypeptide(L)'
;IGSPFALQNTVTTGIVSTAQRDGKELGLRDSDMDYIQTDAIINYGNSGGPLVNLDGEVIGINTLKVAAGISFAIPSDRITRFLNDSLGKQNKGTQGMKKRFIGIRMLTITEALVEELRQQNPDFPDVSSGIYVHEVVPHSPPG
;
A
#
# COMPACT_ATOMS: atom_id res chain seq x y z
N ILE A 1 9.53 -5.36 -10.90
CA ILE A 1 10.40 -4.16 -10.85
C ILE A 1 9.90 -3.27 -9.74
N GLY A 2 10.74 -2.64 -8.90
CA GLY A 2 10.29 -1.56 -8.01
C GLY A 2 11.44 -0.66 -7.56
N SER A 3 11.09 0.45 -6.92
CA SER A 3 12.04 1.48 -6.48
C SER A 3 11.84 1.77 -4.99
N PRO A 4 12.69 1.25 -4.09
CA PRO A 4 12.60 1.50 -2.66
C PRO A 4 13.19 2.87 -2.27
N PHE A 5 14.14 3.40 -3.05
CA PHE A 5 14.87 4.64 -2.75
C PHE A 5 15.41 5.29 -4.03
N ALA A 6 14.56 5.64 -5.01
CA ALA A 6 14.85 6.44 -6.22
C ALA A 6 16.07 6.08 -7.12
N LEU A 7 16.94 5.14 -6.74
CA LEU A 7 18.28 4.92 -7.31
C LEU A 7 18.69 3.44 -7.40
N GLN A 8 17.91 2.49 -6.86
CA GLN A 8 18.20 1.06 -6.99
C GLN A 8 16.94 0.26 -7.33
N ASN A 9 16.78 -0.09 -8.60
CA ASN A 9 15.70 -0.96 -9.04
C ASN A 9 16.08 -2.42 -8.81
N THR A 10 15.39 -3.12 -7.92
CA THR A 10 15.56 -4.57 -7.77
C THR A 10 14.65 -5.28 -8.78
N VAL A 11 15.26 -6.03 -9.69
CA VAL A 11 14.56 -6.91 -10.62
C VAL A 11 14.73 -8.34 -10.16
N THR A 12 13.61 -9.01 -9.94
CA THR A 12 13.56 -10.45 -9.67
C THR A 12 12.72 -11.10 -10.74
N THR A 13 13.12 -12.30 -11.14
CA THR A 13 12.38 -13.14 -12.09
C THR A 13 11.95 -14.41 -11.39
N GLY A 14 10.83 -14.97 -11.82
CA GLY A 14 10.23 -16.16 -11.27
C GLY A 14 9.09 -16.65 -12.15
N ILE A 15 8.45 -17.73 -11.72
CA ILE A 15 7.31 -18.36 -12.35
C ILE A 15 6.07 -18.03 -11.55
N VAL A 16 4.96 -17.80 -12.24
CA VAL A 16 3.64 -17.75 -11.61
C VAL A 16 3.21 -19.18 -11.31
N SER A 17 3.16 -19.54 -10.03
CA SER A 17 2.74 -20.89 -9.60
C SER A 17 1.23 -21.06 -9.73
N THR A 18 0.46 -20.01 -9.41
CA THR A 18 -1.01 -20.00 -9.49
C THR A 18 -1.48 -18.57 -9.74
N ALA A 19 -2.39 -18.38 -10.71
CA ALA A 19 -2.92 -17.06 -11.02
C ALA A 19 -4.09 -16.61 -10.11
N GLN A 20 -4.75 -17.58 -9.44
CA GLN A 20 -5.93 -17.36 -8.61
C GLN A 20 -5.85 -18.23 -7.36
N ARG A 21 -5.21 -17.72 -6.30
CA ARG A 21 -5.21 -18.37 -4.99
C ARG A 21 -6.11 -17.60 -4.03
N ASP A 22 -7.13 -18.27 -3.50
CA ASP A 22 -8.12 -17.66 -2.62
C ASP A 22 -7.44 -17.11 -1.35
N GLY A 23 -7.66 -15.82 -1.05
CA GLY A 23 -7.15 -15.17 0.16
C GLY A 23 -7.59 -15.83 1.46
N LYS A 24 -8.72 -16.56 1.48
CA LYS A 24 -9.19 -17.37 2.62
C LYS A 24 -8.23 -18.50 2.95
N GLU A 25 -7.69 -19.17 1.93
CA GLU A 25 -6.70 -20.24 2.11
C GLU A 25 -5.37 -19.72 2.68
N LEU A 26 -5.13 -18.41 2.56
CA LEU A 26 -3.90 -17.75 3.02
C LEU A 26 -4.05 -17.14 4.42
N GLY A 27 -5.23 -17.25 5.05
CA GLY A 27 -5.51 -16.63 6.36
C GLY A 27 -5.48 -15.11 6.32
N LEU A 28 -5.59 -14.50 5.14
CA LEU A 28 -5.60 -13.05 4.98
C LEU A 28 -6.98 -12.50 5.40
N ARG A 29 -6.97 -11.44 6.22
CA ARG A 29 -8.19 -10.86 6.81
C ARG A 29 -9.16 -10.24 5.79
N ASP A 30 -8.66 -9.91 4.60
CA ASP A 30 -9.43 -9.41 3.45
C ASP A 30 -9.60 -10.54 2.44
N SER A 31 -10.54 -11.43 2.72
CA SER A 31 -10.55 -12.81 2.24
C SER A 31 -11.42 -13.05 1.00
N ASP A 32 -12.07 -12.02 0.44
CA ASP A 32 -12.87 -12.15 -0.79
C ASP A 32 -12.07 -11.82 -2.07
N MET A 33 -10.75 -11.97 -2.03
CA MET A 33 -9.86 -11.66 -3.17
C MET A 33 -8.91 -12.80 -3.47
N ASP A 34 -8.73 -13.06 -4.77
CA ASP A 34 -7.72 -13.97 -5.28
C ASP A 34 -6.38 -13.26 -5.45
N TYR A 35 -5.30 -13.97 -5.17
CA TYR A 35 -3.92 -13.51 -5.32
C TYR A 35 -3.17 -14.32 -6.39
N ILE A 36 -2.22 -13.66 -7.05
CA ILE A 36 -1.23 -14.33 -7.89
C ILE A 36 -0.11 -14.83 -6.98
N GLN A 37 0.16 -16.12 -7.01
CA GLN A 37 1.30 -16.73 -6.34
C GLN A 37 2.49 -16.80 -7.30
N THR A 38 3.64 -16.37 -6.84
CA THR A 38 4.90 -16.49 -7.57
C THR A 38 6.05 -16.87 -6.65
N ASP A 39 7.03 -17.58 -7.19
CA ASP A 39 8.31 -17.83 -6.54
C ASP A 39 9.30 -16.67 -6.73
N ALA A 40 8.94 -15.66 -7.52
CA ALA A 40 9.71 -14.44 -7.66
C ALA A 40 9.91 -13.84 -6.26
N ILE A 41 11.17 -13.55 -5.94
CA ILE A 41 11.53 -12.99 -4.64
C ILE A 41 10.91 -11.59 -4.55
N ILE A 42 9.99 -11.39 -3.60
CA ILE A 42 9.45 -10.08 -3.25
C ILE A 42 10.16 -9.56 -1.99
N ASN A 43 10.68 -8.34 -2.05
CA ASN A 43 11.33 -7.63 -0.96
C ASN A 43 10.95 -6.14 -1.00
N TYR A 44 11.41 -5.35 -0.02
CA TYR A 44 11.14 -3.90 0.01
C TYR A 44 11.52 -3.17 -1.29
N GLY A 45 12.48 -3.70 -2.06
CA GLY A 45 12.92 -3.12 -3.31
C GLY A 45 12.02 -3.33 -4.51
N ASN A 46 11.10 -4.28 -4.48
CA ASN A 46 10.17 -4.52 -5.59
C ASN A 46 8.69 -4.63 -5.15
N SER A 47 8.41 -4.62 -3.85
CA SER A 47 7.08 -4.48 -3.27
C SER A 47 6.44 -3.16 -3.72
N GLY A 48 5.17 -3.21 -4.08
CA GLY A 48 4.41 -2.11 -4.69
C GLY A 48 4.65 -1.92 -6.20
N GLY A 49 5.65 -2.59 -6.78
CA GLY A 49 5.96 -2.49 -8.19
C GLY A 49 5.29 -3.56 -9.06
N PRO A 50 5.31 -3.40 -10.41
CA PRO A 50 4.61 -4.31 -11.30
C PRO A 50 5.27 -5.68 -11.37
N LEU A 51 4.41 -6.70 -11.42
CA LEU A 51 4.69 -8.05 -11.89
C LEU A 51 4.30 -8.12 -13.37
N VAL A 52 5.26 -8.44 -14.24
CA VAL A 52 5.08 -8.44 -15.70
C VAL A 52 5.29 -9.83 -16.28
N ASN A 53 4.55 -10.16 -17.35
CA ASN A 53 4.81 -11.34 -18.15
C ASN A 53 5.95 -11.08 -19.17
N LEU A 54 6.30 -12.10 -19.97
CA LEU A 54 7.37 -12.01 -20.97
C LEU A 54 7.06 -11.05 -22.12
N ASP A 55 5.76 -10.77 -22.36
CA ASP A 55 5.29 -9.80 -23.34
C ASP A 55 5.35 -8.36 -22.82
N GLY A 56 5.79 -8.17 -21.55
CA GLY A 56 5.90 -6.86 -20.91
C GLY A 56 4.58 -6.33 -20.34
N GLU A 57 3.53 -7.16 -20.31
CA GLU A 57 2.22 -6.80 -19.79
C GLU A 57 2.17 -6.94 -18.28
N VAL A 58 1.55 -5.98 -17.59
CA VAL A 58 1.39 -6.02 -16.13
C VAL A 58 0.27 -6.98 -15.78
N ILE A 59 0.64 -8.10 -15.15
CA ILE A 59 -0.30 -9.12 -14.66
C ILE A 59 -0.67 -8.92 -13.19
N GLY A 60 0.11 -8.15 -12.43
CA GLY A 60 -0.22 -7.82 -11.05
C GLY A 60 0.73 -6.82 -10.39
N ILE A 61 0.52 -6.55 -9.10
CA ILE A 61 1.38 -5.73 -8.26
C ILE A 61 1.95 -6.59 -7.14
N ASN A 62 3.27 -6.57 -6.96
CA ASN A 62 3.96 -7.27 -5.89
C ASN A 62 3.53 -6.74 -4.52
N THR A 63 3.03 -7.60 -3.63
CA THR A 63 2.49 -7.12 -2.34
C THR A 63 3.19 -7.76 -1.16
N LEU A 64 3.14 -9.09 -1.04
CA LEU A 64 3.52 -9.79 0.18
C LEU A 64 4.50 -10.92 -0.11
N LYS A 65 5.47 -11.12 0.79
CA LYS A 65 6.25 -12.36 0.88
C LYS A 65 5.75 -13.13 2.10
N VAL A 66 5.39 -14.40 1.92
CA VAL A 66 4.86 -15.24 3.00
C VAL A 66 5.88 -16.28 3.46
N ALA A 67 6.57 -16.92 2.52
CA ALA A 67 7.63 -17.88 2.83
C ALA A 67 8.76 -17.83 1.78
N ALA A 68 9.83 -18.59 1.99
CA ALA A 68 10.85 -18.76 0.97
C ALA A 68 10.24 -19.43 -0.27
N GLY A 69 10.32 -18.77 -1.43
CA GLY A 69 9.72 -19.25 -2.68
C GLY A 69 8.19 -19.10 -2.76
N ILE A 70 7.55 -18.42 -1.80
CA ILE A 70 6.12 -18.13 -1.83
C ILE A 70 5.89 -16.64 -1.59
N SER A 71 5.57 -15.95 -2.68
CA SER A 71 5.22 -14.54 -2.71
C SER A 71 3.86 -14.34 -3.37
N PHE A 72 3.17 -13.26 -3.01
CA PHE A 72 1.85 -12.92 -3.51
C PHE A 72 1.82 -11.54 -4.14
N ALA A 73 1.08 -11.44 -5.25
CA ALA A 73 0.79 -10.22 -5.97
C ALA A 73 -0.73 -10.03 -6.12
N ILE A 74 -1.18 -8.78 -6.10
CA ILE A 74 -2.57 -8.41 -6.39
C ILE A 74 -2.79 -8.47 -7.91
N PRO A 75 -3.80 -9.17 -8.43
CA PRO A 75 -4.06 -9.25 -9.87
C PRO A 75 -4.38 -7.90 -10.52
N SER A 76 -3.93 -7.72 -11.77
CA SER A 76 -4.22 -6.52 -12.59
C SER A 76 -5.72 -6.25 -12.75
N ASP A 77 -6.55 -7.28 -12.88
CA ASP A 77 -8.02 -7.14 -12.96
C ASP A 77 -8.61 -6.44 -11.74
N ARG A 78 -8.08 -6.71 -10.55
CA ARG A 78 -8.52 -6.06 -9.31
C ARG A 78 -8.14 -4.58 -9.32
N ILE A 79 -6.96 -4.27 -9.83
CA ILE A 79 -6.46 -2.90 -9.97
C ILE A 79 -7.34 -2.14 -10.95
N THR A 80 -7.69 -2.73 -12.09
CA THR A 80 -8.60 -2.15 -13.08
C THR A 80 -9.99 -1.86 -12.48
N ARG A 81 -10.58 -2.81 -11.73
CA ARG A 81 -11.86 -2.57 -11.04
C ARG A 81 -11.77 -1.42 -10.04
N PHE A 82 -10.71 -1.39 -9.22
CA PHE A 82 -10.49 -0.31 -8.26
C PHE A 82 -10.35 1.06 -8.95
N LEU A 83 -9.59 1.14 -10.05
CA LEU A 83 -9.43 2.36 -10.83
C LEU A 83 -10.75 2.82 -11.43
N ASN A 84 -11.55 1.90 -11.99
CA ASN A 84 -12.87 2.22 -12.54
C ASN A 84 -13.83 2.76 -11.47
N ASP A 85 -13.85 2.15 -10.28
CA ASP A 85 -14.67 2.61 -9.16
C ASP A 85 -14.21 3.96 -8.62
N SER A 86 -12.90 4.18 -8.52
CA SER A 86 -12.30 5.42 -8.04
C SER A 86 -12.53 6.58 -9.01
N LEU A 87 -12.33 6.35 -10.31
CA LEU A 87 -12.57 7.33 -11.37
C LEU A 87 -14.07 7.60 -11.56
N GLY A 88 -14.92 6.58 -11.44
CA GLY A 88 -16.37 6.74 -11.46
C GLY A 88 -16.90 7.62 -10.32
N LYS A 89 -16.25 7.59 -9.15
CA LYS A 89 -16.54 8.48 -8.01
C LYS A 89 -16.01 9.90 -8.22
N GLN A 90 -14.85 10.07 -8.84
CA GLN A 90 -14.32 11.39 -9.22
C GLN A 90 -15.27 12.08 -10.22
N ASN A 91 -15.72 11.38 -11.25
CA ASN A 91 -16.62 11.94 -12.26
C ASN A 91 -18.04 12.27 -11.75
N LYS A 92 -18.47 11.69 -10.61
CA LYS A 92 -19.80 11.95 -10.02
C LYS A 92 -19.80 12.96 -8.86
N GLY A 93 -18.66 13.55 -8.45
CA GLY A 93 -18.66 14.35 -7.22
C GLY A 93 -17.56 15.40 -7.01
N THR A 94 -16.63 15.64 -7.96
CA THR A 94 -15.52 16.60 -7.71
C THR A 94 -15.42 17.77 -8.69
N GLN A 95 -16.45 18.03 -9.52
CA GLN A 95 -16.51 19.26 -10.33
C GLN A 95 -16.88 20.53 -9.55
N GLY A 96 -17.14 20.47 -8.23
CA GLY A 96 -17.62 21.64 -7.47
C GLY A 96 -17.16 21.79 -6.02
N MET A 97 -16.45 20.82 -5.43
CA MET A 97 -15.98 20.94 -4.05
C MET A 97 -14.49 21.30 -4.02
N LYS A 98 -14.20 22.60 -3.95
CA LYS A 98 -12.92 23.09 -3.43
C LYS A 98 -12.81 22.60 -1.98
N LYS A 99 -12.27 21.40 -1.76
CA LYS A 99 -11.99 20.90 -0.42
C LYS A 99 -11.00 21.86 0.23
N ARG A 100 -11.40 22.50 1.33
CA ARG A 100 -10.50 23.34 2.13
C ARG A 100 -9.43 22.41 2.69
N PHE A 101 -8.18 22.65 2.33
CA PHE A 101 -7.03 21.85 2.71
C PHE A 101 -6.17 22.66 3.66
N ILE A 102 -5.99 22.17 4.89
CA ILE A 102 -5.18 22.82 5.92
C ILE A 102 -3.69 22.45 5.76
N GLY A 103 -3.39 21.34 5.09
CA GLY A 103 -2.00 20.90 4.89
C GLY A 103 -1.39 20.18 6.08
N ILE A 104 -2.20 19.55 6.92
CA ILE A 104 -1.73 18.68 8.00
C ILE A 104 -2.14 17.23 7.73
N ARG A 105 -1.21 16.30 7.91
CA ARG A 105 -1.50 14.86 7.96
C ARG A 105 -1.73 14.49 9.41
N MET A 106 -2.94 14.02 9.68
CA MET A 106 -3.43 13.71 11.01
C MET A 106 -3.56 12.20 11.20
N LEU A 107 -3.08 11.68 12.32
CA LEU A 107 -3.30 10.32 12.79
C LEU A 107 -4.15 10.36 14.06
N THR A 108 -5.15 9.49 14.17
CA THR A 108 -5.90 9.35 15.41
C THR A 108 -5.01 8.74 16.48
N ILE A 109 -5.00 9.32 17.67
CA ILE A 109 -4.30 8.74 18.82
C ILE A 109 -4.94 7.40 19.18
N THR A 110 -4.13 6.36 19.22
CA THR A 110 -4.46 5.03 19.73
C THR A 110 -3.40 4.62 20.74
N GLU A 111 -3.74 3.70 21.65
CA GLU A 111 -2.79 3.20 22.66
C GLU A 111 -1.49 2.70 22.01
N ALA A 112 -1.62 1.89 20.95
CA ALA A 112 -0.48 1.36 20.20
C ALA A 112 0.40 2.47 19.58
N LEU A 113 -0.21 3.54 19.08
CA LEU A 113 0.53 4.67 18.51
C LEU A 113 1.26 5.48 19.60
N VAL A 114 0.66 5.64 20.78
CA VAL A 114 1.29 6.34 21.92
C VAL A 114 2.49 5.55 22.43
N GLU A 115 2.37 4.23 22.53
CA GLU A 115 3.48 3.34 22.88
C GLU A 115 4.63 3.45 21.87
N GLU A 116 4.32 3.41 20.56
CA GLU A 116 5.33 3.55 19.50
C GLU A 116 6.04 4.92 19.56
N LEU A 117 5.27 6.01 19.70
CA LEU A 117 5.83 7.36 19.78
C LEU A 117 6.69 7.57 21.02
N ARG A 118 6.37 6.92 22.14
CA ARG A 118 7.19 6.95 23.36
C ARG A 118 8.49 6.17 23.24
N GLN A 119 8.49 5.05 22.51
CA GLN A 119 9.72 4.32 22.22
C GLN A 119 10.69 5.17 21.40
N GLN A 120 10.18 6.01 20.49
CA GLN A 120 10.99 6.91 19.68
C GLN A 120 11.34 8.21 20.40
N ASN A 121 10.42 8.77 21.19
CA ASN A 121 10.60 9.99 21.96
C ASN A 121 10.07 9.80 23.40
N PRO A 122 10.96 9.56 24.38
CA PRO A 122 10.57 9.34 25.78
C PRO A 122 9.79 10.51 26.41
N ASP A 123 9.95 11.73 25.90
CA ASP A 123 9.24 12.92 26.38
C ASP A 123 7.84 13.09 25.74
N PHE A 124 7.38 12.12 24.95
CA PHE A 124 6.06 12.18 24.33
C PHE A 124 4.94 12.16 25.40
N PRO A 125 3.99 13.12 25.37
CA PRO A 125 3.00 13.30 26.42
C PRO A 125 2.06 12.10 26.58
N ASP A 126 1.56 11.91 27.80
CA ASP A 126 0.53 10.92 28.09
C ASP A 126 -0.84 11.40 27.62
N VAL A 127 -1.26 10.88 26.46
CA VAL A 127 -2.53 11.25 25.83
C VAL A 127 -3.34 9.99 25.56
N SER A 128 -4.55 9.92 26.09
CA SER A 128 -5.47 8.79 25.90
C SER A 128 -6.37 8.94 24.67
N SER A 129 -6.46 10.15 24.13
CA SER A 129 -7.24 10.46 22.93
C SER A 129 -6.77 11.78 22.30
N GLY A 130 -7.07 11.96 21.02
CA GLY A 130 -6.70 13.16 20.29
C GLY A 130 -6.27 12.87 18.86
N ILE A 131 -5.68 13.88 18.23
CA ILE A 131 -5.14 13.78 16.88
C ILE A 131 -3.66 14.14 16.94
N TYR A 132 -2.82 13.22 16.47
CA TYR A 132 -1.40 13.45 16.27
C TYR A 132 -1.17 14.11 14.91
N VAL A 133 -0.52 15.26 14.89
CA VAL A 133 -0.07 15.91 13.65
C VAL A 133 1.24 15.25 13.25
N HIS A 134 1.15 14.32 12.30
CA HIS A 134 2.30 13.55 11.83
C HIS A 134 3.18 14.35 10.87
N GLU A 135 2.56 15.16 10.02
CA GLU A 135 3.26 15.92 8.99
C GLU A 135 2.54 17.23 8.72
N VAL A 136 3.32 18.28 8.44
CA VAL A 136 2.84 19.57 7.98
C VAL A 136 3.38 19.78 6.56
N VAL A 137 2.50 19.90 5.58
CA VAL A 137 2.84 20.05 4.18
C VAL A 137 3.52 21.41 3.96
N PRO A 138 4.74 21.46 3.41
CA PRO A 138 5.43 22.71 3.12
C PRO A 138 4.58 23.63 2.22
N HIS A 139 4.54 24.93 2.51
CA HIS A 139 3.79 25.95 1.76
C HIS A 139 2.25 25.77 1.71
N SER A 140 1.69 24.89 2.53
CA SER A 140 0.28 24.99 2.90
C SER A 140 0.09 26.16 3.89
N PRO A 141 -1.11 26.47 4.38
CA PRO A 141 -1.29 27.38 5.50
C PRO A 141 -1.23 26.63 6.84
N PRO A 142 -0.05 26.60 7.50
CA PRO A 142 0.01 26.34 8.93
C PRO A 142 0.90 27.40 9.58
N GLY A 143 0.29 28.47 10.12
CA GLY A 143 0.98 29.42 11.00
C GLY A 143 2.11 30.21 10.35
#